data_AF-A0A0V0ZSN0-F1
#
_entry.id   AF-A0A0V0ZSN0-F1
#
_cell.length_a   1.000
_cell.length_b   1.000
_cell.length_c   1.000
_cell.angle_alpha   90.00
_cell.angle_beta   90.00
_cell.angle_gamma   90.00
#
_symmetry.space_group_name_H-M   'P 1'
#
loop_
_entity.id
_entity.type
_entity.pdbx_description
1 polymer ?
#
loop_
_entity_poly.entity_id
_entity_poly.type
_entity_poly.pdbx_seq_one_letter_code
_entity_poly.pdbx_strand_id
1 'polypeptide(L)'
;MDESNANKQETKKPEEEAASLEDVERKGLLNRLKKMWDGFIQRLCPRRTRNGVNSDSSSNDIPKLTVVFDLDSTLIYSTRKKQFTDQIRIQPIRYYVAIRPHCREVLQSVREVANMMVYSAGTPKYVHHIVQLLDPEKKLFM
;
A
#
# COMPACT_ATOMS: atom_id res chain seq x y z
N MET A 1 22.61 -70.78 4.28
CA MET A 1 22.21 -70.40 2.91
C MET A 1 21.30 -69.20 3.08
N ASP A 2 21.88 -68.02 2.84
CA ASP A 2 21.34 -66.85 2.11
C ASP A 2 19.89 -66.43 2.43
N GLU A 3 19.57 -65.17 2.72
CA GLU A 3 19.86 -64.01 1.89
C GLU A 3 19.56 -62.71 2.67
N SER A 4 20.45 -61.73 2.53
CA SER A 4 20.27 -60.34 2.92
C SER A 4 19.26 -59.63 2.03
N ASN A 5 18.34 -58.85 2.59
CA ASN A 5 17.67 -57.78 1.83
C ASN A 5 17.46 -56.53 2.70
N ALA A 6 18.35 -55.56 2.52
CA ALA A 6 18.28 -54.24 3.13
C ALA A 6 17.37 -53.36 2.29
N ASN A 7 16.16 -53.06 2.79
CA ASN A 7 15.30 -52.06 2.18
C ASN A 7 15.62 -50.67 2.78
N LYS A 8 16.23 -49.82 1.97
CA LYS A 8 16.63 -48.45 2.30
C LYS A 8 15.41 -47.54 2.09
N GLN A 9 14.67 -47.26 3.16
CA GLN A 9 13.65 -46.21 3.14
C GLN A 9 14.33 -44.85 3.26
N GLU A 10 14.35 -44.10 2.15
CA GLU A 10 14.62 -42.66 2.16
C GLU A 10 13.49 -41.93 2.89
N THR A 11 13.77 -41.48 4.11
CA THR A 11 12.99 -40.44 4.78
C THR A 11 13.19 -39.11 4.07
N LYS A 12 12.18 -38.67 3.30
CA LYS A 12 12.07 -37.28 2.84
C LYS A 12 11.63 -36.37 4.00
N LYS A 13 12.33 -35.25 4.11
CA LYS A 13 12.29 -34.23 5.16
C LYS A 13 11.04 -33.33 5.03
N PRO A 14 10.28 -33.02 6.10
CA PRO A 14 9.00 -32.28 6.04
C PRO A 14 9.13 -30.74 5.97
N GLU A 15 10.31 -30.18 5.66
CA GLU A 15 10.58 -28.74 5.82
C GLU A 15 10.26 -27.88 4.57
N GLU A 16 10.13 -28.46 3.37
CA GLU A 16 9.89 -27.70 2.12
C GLU A 16 8.40 -27.46 1.80
N GLU A 17 7.49 -28.31 2.27
CA GLU A 17 6.07 -28.22 1.89
C GLU A 17 5.32 -27.09 2.62
N ALA A 18 5.71 -26.79 3.86
CA ALA A 18 5.07 -25.74 4.66
C ALA A 18 5.27 -24.33 4.08
N ALA A 19 6.46 -24.03 3.55
CA ALA A 19 6.75 -22.75 2.90
C ALA A 19 5.92 -22.53 1.62
N SER A 20 5.67 -23.62 0.87
CA SER A 20 4.93 -23.56 -0.38
C SER A 20 3.43 -23.29 -0.18
N LEU A 21 2.84 -23.83 0.89
CA LEU A 21 1.43 -23.67 1.23
C LEU A 21 1.13 -22.24 1.71
N GLU A 22 1.99 -21.68 2.56
CA GLU A 22 1.87 -20.29 3.03
C GLU A 22 1.99 -19.29 1.86
N ASP A 23 2.88 -19.56 0.89
CA ASP A 23 3.06 -18.71 -0.28
C ASP A 23 1.87 -18.75 -1.25
N VAL A 24 1.24 -19.91 -1.43
CA VAL A 24 0.03 -20.06 -2.25
C VAL A 24 -1.14 -19.33 -1.59
N GLU A 25 -1.30 -19.42 -0.27
CA GLU A 25 -2.36 -18.74 0.46
C GLU A 25 -2.19 -17.21 0.44
N ARG A 26 -0.95 -16.71 0.64
CA ARG A 26 -0.61 -15.30 0.47
C ARG A 26 -0.91 -14.80 -0.93
N LYS A 27 -0.54 -15.54 -1.97
CA LYS A 27 -0.87 -15.21 -3.38
C LYS A 27 -2.38 -15.16 -3.60
N GLY A 28 -3.13 -16.09 -3.01
CA GLY A 28 -4.59 -16.09 -3.04
C GLY A 28 -5.22 -14.85 -2.40
N LEU A 29 -4.70 -14.44 -1.24
CA LEU A 29 -5.15 -13.23 -0.53
C LEU A 29 -4.85 -11.95 -1.33
N LEU A 30 -3.63 -11.83 -1.88
CA LEU A 30 -3.22 -10.71 -2.72
C LEU A 30 -4.09 -10.59 -3.98
N ASN A 31 -4.41 -11.73 -4.62
CA ASN A 31 -5.30 -11.75 -5.78
C ASN A 31 -6.73 -11.30 -5.43
N ARG A 32 -7.24 -11.67 -4.25
CA ARG A 32 -8.54 -11.20 -3.75
C ARG A 32 -8.55 -9.69 -3.48
N LEU A 33 -7.51 -9.18 -2.82
CA LEU A 33 -7.36 -7.75 -2.55
C LEU A 33 -7.24 -6.95 -3.85
N LYS A 34 -6.49 -7.46 -4.82
CA LYS A 34 -6.39 -6.87 -6.16
C LYS A 34 -7.75 -6.79 -6.85
N LYS A 35 -8.53 -7.88 -6.85
CA LYS A 35 -9.89 -7.85 -7.43
C LYS A 35 -10.83 -6.88 -6.72
N MET A 36 -10.74 -6.80 -5.38
CA MET A 36 -11.52 -5.84 -4.60
C MET A 36 -11.13 -4.40 -4.94
N TRP A 37 -9.83 -4.15 -5.07
CA TRP A 37 -9.29 -2.86 -5.51
C TRP A 37 -9.74 -2.50 -6.92
N ASP A 38 -9.63 -3.42 -7.88
CA ASP A 38 -10.04 -3.21 -9.27
C ASP A 38 -11.54 -2.86 -9.35
N GLY A 39 -12.39 -3.59 -8.60
CA GLY A 39 -13.82 -3.30 -8.53
C GLY A 39 -14.14 -1.96 -7.86
N PHE A 40 -13.40 -1.61 -6.80
CA PHE A 40 -13.51 -0.32 -6.13
C PHE A 40 -13.12 0.83 -7.08
N ILE A 41 -12.00 0.71 -7.79
CA ILE A 41 -11.55 1.69 -8.78
C ILE A 41 -12.56 1.80 -9.94
N GLN A 42 -13.11 0.68 -10.42
CA GLN A 42 -14.15 0.70 -11.46
C GLN A 42 -15.41 1.44 -11.00
N ARG A 43 -15.75 1.35 -9.71
CA ARG A 43 -16.90 2.05 -9.10
C ARG A 43 -16.65 3.54 -8.95
N LEU A 44 -15.44 3.92 -8.55
CA LEU A 44 -15.06 5.32 -8.32
C LEU A 44 -14.76 6.08 -9.61
N CYS A 45 -14.21 5.39 -10.59
CA CYS A 45 -13.93 5.91 -11.93
C CYS A 45 -14.86 5.19 -12.92
N PRO A 46 -16.18 5.47 -12.93
CA PRO A 46 -17.07 4.87 -13.90
C PRO A 46 -16.63 5.32 -15.30
N ARG A 47 -15.90 4.47 -16.02
CA ARG A 47 -15.82 4.56 -17.48
C ARG A 47 -17.27 4.46 -17.93
N ARG A 48 -17.89 5.58 -18.30
CA ARG A 48 -19.14 5.54 -19.06
C ARG A 48 -18.89 4.59 -20.23
N THR A 49 -19.60 3.48 -20.29
CA THR A 49 -19.82 2.77 -21.54
C THR A 49 -20.50 3.76 -22.46
N ARG A 50 -19.70 4.52 -23.20
CA ARG A 50 -20.16 5.41 -24.25
C ARG A 50 -20.60 4.47 -25.37
N ASN A 51 -21.88 4.14 -25.39
CA ASN A 51 -22.49 3.51 -26.54
C ASN A 51 -22.21 4.41 -27.75
N GLY A 52 -21.40 3.89 -28.68
CA GLY A 52 -21.23 4.36 -30.05
C GLY A 52 -20.98 5.86 -30.23
N VAL A 53 -19.77 6.34 -29.96
CA VAL A 53 -19.23 7.46 -30.75
C VAL A 53 -17.73 7.23 -30.94
N ASN A 54 -17.33 6.93 -32.17
CA ASN A 54 -15.94 7.04 -32.62
C ASN A 54 -15.54 8.49 -32.41
N SER A 55 -14.75 8.76 -31.38
CA SER A 55 -14.20 10.09 -31.15
C SER A 55 -12.77 9.91 -30.71
N ASP A 56 -11.85 10.33 -31.58
CA ASP A 56 -10.41 10.50 -31.34
C ASP A 56 -10.12 11.60 -30.30
N SER A 57 -10.94 11.68 -29.25
CA SER A 57 -10.83 12.66 -28.19
C SER A 57 -9.94 12.07 -27.11
N SER A 58 -8.72 12.63 -27.00
CA SER A 58 -7.78 12.34 -25.92
C SER A 58 -8.53 12.28 -24.58
N SER A 59 -8.37 11.20 -23.83
CA SER A 59 -9.09 10.88 -22.59
C SER A 59 -8.80 11.83 -21.41
N ASN A 60 -8.37 13.06 -21.67
CA ASN A 60 -7.95 14.05 -20.69
C ASN A 60 -9.13 14.85 -20.09
N ASP A 61 -10.35 14.69 -20.60
CA ASP A 61 -11.51 15.54 -20.21
C ASP A 61 -12.25 15.06 -18.94
N ILE A 62 -11.91 13.89 -18.38
CA ILE A 62 -12.50 13.44 -17.12
C ILE A 62 -11.56 13.84 -15.97
N PRO A 63 -12.00 14.69 -15.02
CA PRO A 63 -11.18 15.03 -13.87
C PRO A 63 -10.88 13.76 -13.08
N LYS A 64 -9.59 13.53 -12.80
CA LYS A 64 -9.18 12.45 -11.89
C LYS A 64 -9.89 12.63 -10.55
N LEU A 65 -10.37 11.54 -9.98
CA LEU A 65 -10.88 11.51 -8.61
C LEU A 65 -9.84 12.16 -7.68
N THR A 66 -10.30 12.91 -6.69
CA THR A 66 -9.42 13.41 -5.62
C THR A 66 -9.65 12.59 -4.36
N VAL A 67 -8.58 11.93 -3.87
CA VAL A 67 -8.57 11.25 -2.57
C VAL A 67 -7.99 12.20 -1.53
N VAL A 68 -8.72 12.41 -0.44
CA VAL A 68 -8.28 13.25 0.67
C VAL A 68 -7.81 12.33 1.80
N PHE A 69 -6.55 12.46 2.20
CA PHE A 69 -5.94 11.68 3.26
C PHE A 69 -5.86 12.48 4.55
N ASP A 70 -6.30 11.85 5.65
CA ASP A 70 -5.84 12.24 6.99
C ASP A 70 -4.43 11.70 7.27
N LEU A 71 -3.77 12.27 8.27
CA LEU A 71 -2.41 11.92 8.66
C LEU A 71 -2.38 10.93 9.83
N ASP A 72 -2.71 11.38 11.03
CA ASP A 72 -2.55 10.62 12.26
C ASP A 72 -3.51 9.43 12.35
N SER A 73 -2.98 8.27 12.73
CA SER A 73 -3.71 6.99 12.73
C SER A 73 -4.24 6.55 11.35
N THR A 74 -3.83 7.24 10.27
CA THR A 74 -4.17 6.90 8.89
C THR A 74 -2.91 6.55 8.09
N LEU A 75 -2.03 7.52 7.85
CA LEU A 75 -0.76 7.37 7.12
C LEU A 75 0.45 7.24 8.04
N ILE A 76 0.37 7.85 9.23
CA ILE A 76 1.45 7.90 10.21
C ILE A 76 0.92 7.72 11.63
N TYR A 77 1.83 7.49 12.56
CA TYR A 77 1.56 7.52 14.00
C TYR A 77 2.59 8.42 14.69
N SER A 78 2.13 9.48 15.35
CA SER A 78 2.99 10.46 16.01
C SER A 78 2.83 10.42 17.54
N THR A 79 3.95 10.48 18.27
CA THR A 79 3.94 10.56 19.75
C THR A 79 5.06 11.43 20.31
N ARG A 80 4.89 11.92 21.54
CA ARG A 80 5.86 12.83 22.19
C ARG A 80 7.10 12.13 22.73
N LYS A 81 7.00 10.83 23.00
CA LYS A 81 8.07 9.97 23.51
C LYS A 81 8.31 8.84 22.52
N LYS A 82 9.56 8.42 22.35
CA LYS A 82 9.90 7.29 21.48
C LYS A 82 9.29 6.01 22.06
N GLN A 83 8.55 5.27 21.24
CA GLN A 83 7.90 4.00 21.56
C GLN A 83 8.38 2.86 20.66
N PHE A 84 8.73 3.16 19.41
CA PHE A 84 9.23 2.17 18.45
C PHE A 84 10.65 2.52 18.00
N THR A 85 11.42 1.51 17.62
CA THR A 85 12.81 1.68 17.16
C THR A 85 12.87 2.55 15.91
N ASP A 86 11.95 2.33 14.97
CA ASP A 86 11.90 2.95 13.64
C ASP A 86 11.22 4.33 13.62
N GLN A 87 10.84 4.84 14.79
CA GLN A 87 10.31 6.21 14.87
C GLN A 87 11.41 7.24 14.63
N ILE A 88 11.11 8.17 13.74
CA ILE A 88 11.97 9.29 13.38
C ILE A 88 11.59 10.49 14.22
N ARG A 89 12.57 11.14 14.86
CA ARG A 89 12.33 12.38 15.61
C ARG A 89 12.30 13.57 14.65
N ILE A 90 11.16 14.23 14.55
CA ILE A 90 11.00 15.46 13.77
C ILE A 90 11.16 16.66 14.71
N GLN A 91 12.39 17.19 14.79
CA GLN A 91 12.75 18.26 15.73
C GLN A 91 11.84 19.50 15.67
N PRO A 92 11.48 20.05 14.49
CA PRO A 92 10.66 21.27 14.40
C PRO A 92 9.29 21.18 15.07
N ILE A 93 8.72 19.97 15.18
CA ILE A 93 7.41 19.71 15.78
C ILE A 93 7.51 18.97 17.12
N ARG A 94 8.70 18.49 17.49
CA ARG A 94 8.99 17.77 18.74
C ARG A 94 8.20 16.46 18.90
N TYR A 95 7.92 15.78 17.80
CA TYR A 95 7.29 14.45 17.78
C TYR A 95 8.24 13.37 17.26
N TYR A 96 8.03 12.16 17.74
CA TYR A 96 8.51 10.92 17.15
C TYR A 96 7.42 10.38 16.22
N VAL A 97 7.77 10.10 14.97
CA VAL A 97 6.79 9.72 13.94
C VAL A 97 7.19 8.38 13.34
N ALA A 98 6.25 7.44 13.33
CA ALA A 98 6.34 6.21 12.57
C ALA A 98 5.50 6.36 11.30
N ILE A 99 6.06 5.97 10.16
CA ILE A 99 5.29 5.85 8.91
C ILE A 99 4.58 4.50 8.96
N ARG A 100 3.29 4.47 8.60
CA ARG A 100 2.56 3.20 8.54
C ARG A 100 3.22 2.27 7.52
N PRO A 101 3.37 0.96 7.81
CA PRO A 101 3.92 0.02 6.84
C PRO A 101 3.22 0.11 5.49
N HIS A 102 4.00 0.06 4.41
CA HIS A 102 3.56 0.18 3.01
C HIS A 102 2.86 1.50 2.63
N CYS A 103 2.93 2.53 3.47
CA CYS A 103 2.29 3.82 3.22
C CYS A 103 2.77 4.45 1.90
N ARG A 104 4.07 4.36 1.59
CA ARG A 104 4.63 4.98 0.38
C ARG A 104 4.14 4.29 -0.89
N GLU A 105 4.09 2.97 -0.88
CA GLU A 105 3.62 2.14 -1.98
C GLU A 105 2.13 2.41 -2.24
N VAL A 106 1.31 2.50 -1.17
CA VAL A 106 -0.11 2.87 -1.29
C VAL A 106 -0.26 4.26 -1.92
N LEU A 107 0.47 5.26 -1.44
CA LEU A 107 0.39 6.62 -2.00
C LEU A 107 0.84 6.67 -3.47
N GLN A 108 1.86 5.91 -3.83
CA GLN A 108 2.32 5.79 -5.22
C GLN A 108 1.25 5.16 -6.12
N SER A 109 0.64 4.04 -5.71
CA SER A 109 -0.43 3.40 -6.48
C SER A 109 -1.67 4.28 -6.63
N VAL A 110 -2.06 5.02 -5.58
CA VAL A 110 -3.20 5.94 -5.65
C VAL A 110 -2.91 7.10 -6.60
N ARG A 111 -1.68 7.63 -6.61
CA ARG A 111 -1.26 8.75 -7.47
C ARG A 111 -1.41 8.49 -8.97
N GLU A 112 -1.35 7.24 -9.39
CA GLU A 112 -1.54 6.84 -10.79
C GLU A 112 -2.98 7.10 -11.26
N VAL A 113 -3.95 6.81 -10.39
CA VAL A 113 -5.38 6.78 -10.71
C VAL A 113 -6.17 7.98 -10.17
N ALA A 114 -5.63 8.70 -9.18
CA ALA A 114 -6.29 9.81 -8.50
C ALA A 114 -5.33 10.97 -8.19
N ASN A 115 -5.90 12.17 -8.08
CA ASN A 115 -5.27 13.29 -7.39
C ASN A 115 -5.30 13.02 -5.88
N MET A 116 -4.34 13.55 -5.14
CA MET A 116 -4.27 13.35 -3.70
C MET A 116 -4.10 14.69 -2.99
N MET A 117 -4.83 14.85 -1.89
CA MET A 117 -4.74 15.99 -0.98
C MET A 117 -4.60 15.50 0.46
N VAL A 118 -4.05 16.33 1.33
CA VAL A 118 -3.99 16.08 2.77
C VAL A 118 -4.96 17.00 3.48
N TYR A 119 -5.78 16.42 4.36
CA TYR A 119 -6.63 17.16 5.28
C TYR A 119 -6.52 16.55 6.67
N SER A 120 -6.03 17.32 7.63
CA SER A 120 -5.77 16.80 8.97
C SER A 120 -6.10 17.83 10.04
N ALA A 121 -6.44 17.35 11.24
CA ALA A 121 -6.67 18.18 12.42
C ALA A 121 -5.38 18.78 13.01
N GLY A 122 -4.20 18.40 12.50
CA GLY A 122 -2.92 18.95 12.93
C GLY A 122 -2.76 20.44 12.58
N THR A 123 -1.86 21.13 13.30
CA THR A 123 -1.51 22.53 12.97
C THR A 123 -0.84 22.62 11.60
N PRO A 124 -0.89 23.76 10.89
CA PRO A 124 -0.24 23.91 9.59
C PRO A 124 1.25 23.56 9.60
N LYS A 125 1.97 23.96 10.66
CA LYS A 125 3.38 23.61 10.86
C LYS A 125 3.58 22.11 11.01
N TYR A 126 2.71 21.44 11.77
CA TYR A 126 2.74 19.99 11.93
C TYR A 126 2.53 19.29 10.59
N VAL A 127 1.44 19.62 9.90
CA VAL A 127 1.07 19.05 8.60
C VAL A 127 2.21 19.23 7.60
N HIS A 128 2.79 20.43 7.51
CA HIS A 128 3.91 20.71 6.62
C HIS A 128 5.10 19.75 6.83
N HIS A 129 5.52 19.53 8.08
CA HIS A 129 6.65 18.66 8.36
C HIS A 129 6.35 17.17 8.16
N ILE A 130 5.11 16.73 8.41
CA ILE A 130 4.70 15.35 8.10
C ILE A 130 4.62 15.12 6.59
N VAL A 131 4.05 16.07 5.84
CA VAL A 131 4.00 16.00 4.37
C VAL A 131 5.42 16.00 3.80
N GLN A 132 6.33 16.83 4.29
CA GLN A 132 7.74 16.82 3.86
C GLN A 132 8.44 15.48 4.15
N LEU A 133 8.06 14.78 5.23
CA LEU A 133 8.57 13.43 5.51
C LEU A 133 8.03 12.39 4.51
N LEU A 134 6.75 12.49 4.14
CA LEU A 134 6.09 11.54 3.24
C LEU A 134 6.39 11.81 1.76
N ASP A 135 6.49 13.07 1.36
CA ASP A 135 6.63 13.53 -0.02
C ASP A 135 7.70 14.63 -0.12
N PRO A 136 8.99 14.28 0.06
CA PRO A 136 10.07 15.27 0.06
C PRO A 136 10.24 15.99 -1.28
N GLU A 137 9.84 15.33 -2.38
CA GLU A 137 9.92 15.84 -3.75
C GLU A 137 8.66 16.57 -4.21
N LYS A 138 7.61 16.61 -3.39
CA LYS A 138 6.31 17.27 -3.68
C LYS A 138 5.64 16.76 -4.96
N LYS A 139 5.64 15.43 -5.15
CA LYS A 139 5.07 14.76 -6.33
C LYS A 139 3.73 14.07 -6.06
N LEU A 140 3.44 13.78 -4.80
CA LEU A 140 2.28 12.99 -4.36
C LEU A 140 1.08 13.87 -4.09
N PHE A 141 1.24 14.92 -3.27
CA PHE A 141 0.13 15.76 -2.82
C PHE A 141 0.13 17.11 -3.56
N MET A 142 -1.06 17.52 -4.04
CA MET A 142 -1.29 18.84 -4.64
C MET A 142 -1.70 19.88 -3.59
#